data_AF-A0A846BS61-F1
#
_entry.id   AF-A0A846BS61-F1
#
_cell.length_a   1.000
_cell.length_b   1.000
_cell.length_c   1.000
_cell.angle_alpha   90.00
_cell.angle_beta   90.00
_cell.angle_gamma   90.00
#
_symmetry.space_group_name_H-M   'P 1'
#
loop_
_entity.id
_entity.type
_entity.pdbx_description
1 polymer ?
#
loop_
_entity_poly.entity_id
_entity_poly.type
_entity_poly.pdbx_seq_one_letter_code
_entity_poly.pdbx_strand_id
1 'polypeptide(L)' 'MLVKKVVINSSPLIVLFKSQQAELLPQLFSEILVQGAVWDEVSVSGRSDLPALQLPKVSWAQRVEIASV' A
#
# COMPACT_ATOMS: atom_id res chain seq x y z
N MET A 1 11.60 4.44 20.51
CA MET A 1 12.12 4.68 19.14
C MET A 1 10.93 4.61 18.20
N LEU A 2 10.66 5.63 17.39
CA LEU A 2 9.54 5.62 16.44
C LEU A 2 10.01 5.02 15.11
N VAL A 3 9.26 4.04 14.59
CA VAL A 3 9.50 3.49 13.25
C VAL A 3 8.97 4.50 12.24
N LYS A 4 9.86 5.05 11.41
CA LYS A 4 9.51 6.10 10.44
C LYS A 4 9.20 5.57 9.04
N LYS A 5 9.77 4.41 8.70
CA LYS A 5 9.72 3.80 7.37
C LYS A 5 9.19 2.38 7.47
N VAL A 6 8.26 2.02 6.60
CA VAL A 6 7.67 0.68 6.54
C VAL A 6 7.64 0.17 5.10
N VAL A 7 7.89 -1.13 4.94
CA VAL A 7 7.57 -1.87 3.72
C VAL A 7 6.33 -2.70 4.04
N ILE A 8 5.23 -2.46 3.33
CA ILE A 8 3.93 -3.05 3.67
C ILE A 8 3.55 -4.16 2.69
N ASN A 9 2.99 -5.25 3.22
CA ASN A 9 2.51 -6.40 2.45
C ASN A 9 1.07 -6.17 1.93
N SER A 10 0.62 -7.04 1.03
CA SER A 10 -0.72 -6.98 0.41
C SER A 10 -1.86 -7.11 1.42
N SER A 11 -1.82 -8.09 2.32
CA SER A 11 -2.91 -8.36 3.28
C SER A 11 -3.29 -7.16 4.16
N PRO A 12 -2.36 -6.46 4.84
CA PRO A 12 -2.72 -5.28 5.63
C PRO A 12 -3.24 -4.13 4.76
N LEU A 13 -2.70 -3.91 3.54
CA LEU A 13 -3.27 -2.92 2.61
C LEU A 13 -4.72 -3.26 2.26
N ILE A 14 -5.00 -4.52 1.88
CA ILE A 14 -6.34 -4.98 1.53
C ILE A 14 -7.31 -4.77 2.69
N VAL A 15 -6.93 -5.17 3.91
CA VAL A 15 -7.78 -5.02 5.11
C VAL A 15 -8.07 -3.54 5.38
N LEU A 16 -7.05 -2.69 5.38
CA LEU A 16 -7.19 -1.26 5.69
C LEU A 16 -8.00 -0.51 4.64
N PHE A 17 -7.84 -0.81 3.35
CA PHE A 17 -8.69 -0.21 2.32
C PHE A 17 -10.14 -0.71 2.40
N LYS A 18 -10.36 -2.00 2.63
CA LYS A 18 -11.72 -2.55 2.79
C LYS A 18 -12.42 -2.02 4.04
N SER A 19 -11.69 -1.76 5.12
CA SER A 19 -12.22 -1.16 6.35
C SER A 19 -12.26 0.37 6.32
N GLN A 20 -11.81 1.02 5.24
CA GLN A 20 -11.70 2.48 5.09
C GLN A 20 -10.78 3.13 6.15
N GLN A 21 -9.74 2.42 6.60
CA GLN A 21 -8.78 2.86 7.61
C GLN A 21 -7.37 3.07 7.04
N ALA A 22 -7.20 3.08 5.72
CA ALA A 22 -5.89 3.23 5.07
C ALA A 22 -5.14 4.52 5.47
N GLU A 23 -5.86 5.58 5.84
CA GLU A 23 -5.29 6.84 6.34
C GLU A 23 -4.61 6.73 7.71
N LEU A 24 -4.71 5.59 8.40
CA LEU A 24 -3.89 5.33 9.58
C LEU A 24 -2.39 5.18 9.22
N LEU A 25 -2.07 4.69 8.02
CA LEU A 25 -0.69 4.48 7.59
C LEU A 25 0.14 5.78 7.60
N PRO A 26 -0.28 6.88 6.94
CA PRO A 26 0.45 8.15 6.99
C PRO A 26 0.48 8.81 8.38
N GLN A 27 -0.38 8.40 9.32
CA GLN A 27 -0.33 8.86 10.71
C GLN A 27 0.71 8.12 11.54
N LEU A 28 1.00 6.86 11.18
CA LEU A 28 1.94 5.99 11.89
C LEU A 28 3.35 6.04 11.31
N PHE A 29 3.48 6.26 10.00
CA PHE A 29 4.75 6.19 9.28
C PHE A 29 4.91 7.40 8.36
N SER A 30 6.13 7.93 8.28
CA SER A 30 6.47 9.03 7.36
C SER A 30 6.84 8.55 5.96
N GLU A 31 7.22 7.28 5.81
CA GLU A 31 7.59 6.69 4.52
C GLU A 31 6.99 5.28 4.41
N ILE A 32 6.12 5.08 3.41
CA ILE A 32 5.38 3.83 3.20
C ILE A 32 5.71 3.31 1.82
N LEU A 33 6.54 2.27 1.78
CA LEU A 33 6.97 1.61 0.56
C LEU A 33 6.09 0.40 0.27
N VAL A 34 5.63 0.32 -0.97
CA VAL A 34 4.84 -0.80 -1.50
C VAL A 34 5.62 -1.41 -2.65
N GLN A 35 6.02 -2.67 -2.51
CA GLN A 35 6.76 -3.36 -3.57
C GLN A 35 5.91 -3.47 -4.85
N GLY A 36 6.52 -3.43 -6.03
CA GLY A 36 5.82 -3.57 -7.31
C GLY A 36 4.88 -4.78 -7.36
N ALA A 37 5.37 -5.95 -6.94
CA ALA A 37 4.56 -7.18 -6.87
C ALA A 37 3.35 -7.05 -5.92
N VAL A 38 3.52 -6.38 -4.77
CA VAL A 38 2.42 -6.11 -3.81
C VAL A 38 1.44 -5.10 -4.41
N TRP A 39 1.94 -4.05 -5.04
CA TRP A 39 1.13 -3.04 -5.71
C TRP A 39 0.24 -3.68 -6.77
N ASP A 40 0.82 -4.56 -7.58
CA ASP A 40 0.13 -5.25 -8.66
C ASP A 40 -0.90 -6.26 -8.10
N GLU A 41 -0.58 -7.00 -7.03
CA GLU A 41 -1.52 -7.90 -6.35
C GLU A 41 -2.75 -7.17 -5.79
N VAL A 42 -2.55 -5.98 -5.20
CA VAL A 42 -3.64 -5.17 -4.64
C VAL A 42 -4.42 -4.43 -5.74
N SER A 43 -3.75 -4.05 -6.84
CA SER A 43 -4.31 -3.23 -7.92
C SER A 43 -4.75 -4.02 -9.17
N VAL A 44 -4.78 -5.36 -9.11
CA VAL A 44 -5.07 -6.23 -10.27
C VAL A 44 -6.26 -5.72 -11.10
N SER A 45 -6.00 -5.49 -12.39
CA SER A 45 -6.98 -5.00 -13.36
C SER A 45 -8.20 -5.92 -13.47
N GLY A 46 -9.39 -5.33 -13.43
CA GLY A 46 -10.68 -6.04 -13.50
C GLY A 46 -11.39 -6.21 -12.15
N ARG A 47 -10.72 -5.91 -11.04
CA ARG A 47 -11.38 -5.75 -9.74
C ARG A 47 -11.85 -4.31 -9.56
N SER A 48 -13.13 -4.16 -9.24
CA SER A 48 -13.76 -2.89 -8.86
C SER A 48 -13.90 -2.76 -7.34
N ASP A 49 -13.09 -3.50 -6.58
CA ASP A 49 -13.09 -3.41 -5.11
C ASP A 49 -12.22 -2.25 -4.61
N LEU A 50 -12.51 -1.79 -3.39
CA LEU A 50 -11.92 -0.57 -2.81
C LEU A 50 -10.38 -0.54 -2.85
N PRO A 51 -9.64 -1.63 -2.49
CA PRO A 51 -8.19 -1.60 -2.53
C PRO A 51 -7.62 -1.28 -3.92
N ALA A 52 -8.17 -1.91 -4.97
CA ALA A 52 -7.71 -1.70 -6.34
C ALA A 52 -7.99 -0.28 -6.84
N LEU A 53 -9.10 0.32 -6.42
CA LEU A 53 -9.49 1.67 -6.82
C LEU A 53 -8.78 2.77 -6.03
N GLN A 54 -8.37 2.51 -4.80
CA GLN A 54 -7.84 3.53 -3.89
C GLN A 54 -6.32 3.53 -3.79
N LEU A 55 -5.65 2.37 -3.79
CA LEU A 55 -4.18 2.32 -3.68
C LEU A 55 -3.46 3.18 -4.73
N PRO A 56 -3.88 3.22 -6.02
CA PRO A 56 -3.23 4.09 -7.00
C PRO A 56 -3.52 5.59 -6.82
N LYS A 57 -4.46 5.97 -5.96
CA LYS A 57 -4.92 7.36 -5.77
C LYS A 57 -4.40 8.01 -4.50
N VAL A 58 -3.90 7.23 -3.54
CA VAL A 58 -3.35 7.78 -2.31
C VAL A 58 -1.97 8.39 -2.57
N SER A 59 -1.69 9.54 -1.98
CA SER A 59 -0.42 10.27 -2.17
C SER A 59 0.73 9.74 -1.30
N TRP A 60 0.42 8.98 -0.25
CA TRP A 60 1.39 8.51 0.74
C TRP A 60 2.08 7.19 0.36
N ALA A 61 1.52 6.41 -0.57
CA ALA A 61 2.06 5.11 -0.97
C ALA A 61 3.10 5.27 -2.07
N GLN A 62 4.31 4.76 -1.83
CA GLN A 62 5.40 4.81 -2.81
C GLN A 62 5.61 3.41 -3.41
N ARG A 63 5.30 3.26 -4.70
CA ARG A 63 5.64 2.05 -5.45
C ARG A 63 7.15 1.97 -5.60
N VAL A 64 7.74 0.84 -5.17
CA VAL A 64 9.17 0.57 -5.32
C VAL A 64 9.37 -0.72 -6.10
N GLU A 65 10.22 -0.66 -7.11
CA GLU A 65 10.67 -1.85 -7.84
C GLU A 65 11.93 -2.40 -7.17
N ILE A 66 12.00 -3.72 -7.02
CA ILE A 66 13.19 -4.39 -6.51
C ILE A 66 14.00 -4.85 -7.71
N ALA A 67 15.22 -4.34 -7.85
CA ALA A 67 16.16 -4.87 -8.84
C ALA A 67 16.49 -6.32 -8.47
N SER A 68 16.28 -7.24 -9.40
CA SER A 68 16.72 -8.63 -9.25
C SER A 68 18.24 -8.64 -9.13
N VAL A 69 18.74 -9.18 -8.02
CA VAL A 69 20.17 -9.45 -7.79
C VAL A 69 20.58 -10.71 -8.54
#